data_AF-A0AB74A966-F1
#
_entry.id   AF-A0AB74A966-F1
#
_cell.length_a   1.000
_cell.length_b   1.000
_cell.length_c   1.000
_cell.angle_alpha   90.00
_cell.angle_beta   90.00
_cell.angle_gamma   90.00
#
_symmetry.space_group_name_H-M   'P 1'
#
loop_
_entity.id
_entity.type
_entity.pdbx_description
1 polymer ?
#
loop_
_entity_poly.entity_id
_entity_poly.type
_entity_poly.pdbx_seq_one_letter_code
_entity_poly.pdbx_strand_id
1 'polypeptide(L)'
;MGLGYVRGNDLSEGHHFYRRNVAGIRTHKLHACTRDHLTITQMLGFRDLLRREPSVRLQYEALKLQLESSNTGGMAEYLEKKSPFIIAALLHAGIFIRERPMGR
;
A
#
# COMPACT_ATOMS: atom_id res chain seq x y z
N MET A 1 -1.97 -10.77 28.11
CA MET A 1 -0.85 -10.38 27.21
C MET A 1 -1.42 -10.00 25.85
N GLY A 2 -0.93 -8.92 25.22
CA GLY A 2 -1.35 -8.51 23.88
C GLY A 2 -0.54 -9.21 22.77
N LEU A 3 -1.05 -9.20 21.53
CA LEU A 3 -0.42 -9.85 20.36
C LEU A 3 0.81 -9.10 19.80
N GLY A 4 1.29 -8.05 20.47
CA GLY A 4 2.47 -7.28 20.06
C GLY A 4 2.25 -6.27 18.92
N TYR A 5 1.01 -5.95 18.57
CA TYR A 5 0.69 -4.88 17.62
C TYR A 5 0.75 -3.51 18.30
N VAL A 6 1.27 -2.53 17.57
CA VAL A 6 1.36 -1.12 17.97
C VAL A 6 0.58 -0.28 16.97
N ARG A 7 -0.26 0.63 17.48
CA ARG A 7 -1.01 1.58 16.66
C ARG A 7 -0.06 2.61 16.05
N GLY A 8 -0.17 2.83 14.75
CA GLY A 8 0.46 3.95 14.04
C GLY A 8 -0.53 5.11 13.86
N ASN A 9 -0.10 6.14 13.12
CA ASN A 9 -1.02 7.18 12.70
C ASN A 9 -2.09 6.60 11.76
N ASP A 10 -3.30 7.13 11.87
CA ASP A 10 -4.35 6.82 10.91
C ASP A 10 -3.94 7.32 9.52
N LEU A 11 -4.22 6.53 8.49
CA LEU A 11 -3.81 6.81 7.11
C LEU A 11 -4.79 7.73 6.39
N SER A 12 -6.05 7.67 6.80
CA SER A 12 -7.14 8.58 6.48
C SER A 12 -8.23 8.41 7.54
N GLU A 13 -9.23 9.29 7.54
CA GLU A 13 -10.42 9.12 8.37
C GLU A 13 -11.06 7.73 8.11
N GLY A 14 -11.28 6.96 9.17
CA GLY A 14 -11.81 5.59 9.06
C GLY A 14 -10.81 4.53 8.57
N HIS A 15 -9.53 4.88 8.36
CA HIS A 15 -8.45 3.95 7.98
C HIS A 15 -7.34 3.92 9.03
N HIS A 16 -7.49 3.01 10.00
CA HIS A 16 -6.53 2.82 11.08
C HIS A 16 -5.39 1.90 10.65
N PHE A 17 -4.19 2.20 11.14
CA PHE A 17 -2.99 1.42 10.84
C PHE A 17 -2.35 0.85 12.10
N TYR A 18 -2.02 -0.44 12.07
CA TYR A 18 -1.25 -1.10 13.10
C TYR A 18 -0.05 -1.81 12.49
N ARG A 19 1.02 -1.90 13.28
CA ARG A 19 2.25 -2.60 12.89
C ARG A 19 2.69 -3.55 13.98
N ARG A 20 3.37 -4.62 13.60
CA ARG A 20 4.08 -5.50 14.54
C ARG A 20 5.52 -5.62 14.09
N ASN A 21 6.42 -5.48 15.06
CA ASN A 21 7.84 -5.71 14.87
C ASN A 21 8.24 -7.04 15.54
N VAL A 22 9.09 -7.81 14.89
CA VAL A 22 9.71 -9.03 15.42
C VAL A 22 11.21 -8.82 15.35
N ALA A 23 11.90 -8.93 16.49
CA ALA A 23 13.33 -8.62 16.62
C ALA A 23 13.72 -7.25 16.01
N GLY A 24 12.92 -6.21 16.30
CA GLY A 24 13.15 -4.86 15.77
C GLY A 24 12.70 -4.62 14.32
N ILE A 25 12.43 -5.68 13.54
CA ILE A 25 12.04 -5.59 12.13
C ILE A 25 10.53 -5.59 11.97
N ARG A 26 9.99 -4.65 11.18
CA ARG A 26 8.55 -4.60 10.89
C ARG A 26 8.15 -5.73 9.94
N THR A 27 7.38 -6.69 10.46
CA THR A 27 6.95 -7.89 9.71
C THR A 27 5.47 -7.88 9.34
N HIS A 28 4.63 -7.15 10.10
CA HIS A 28 3.19 -7.09 9.83
C HIS A 28 2.72 -5.65 9.68
N LYS A 29 1.80 -5.45 8.74
CA LYS A 29 1.07 -4.21 8.50
C LYS A 29 -0.42 -4.57 8.48
N LEU A 30 -1.19 -4.00 9.40
CA LEU A 30 -2.62 -4.22 9.48
C LEU A 30 -3.34 -2.91 9.13
N HIS A 31 -4.20 -3.00 8.12
CA HIS A 31 -5.10 -1.95 7.70
C HIS A 31 -6.50 -2.29 8.23
N ALA A 32 -6.97 -1.53 9.21
CA ALA A 32 -8.32 -1.67 9.75
C ALA A 32 -9.17 -0.51 9.21
N CYS A 33 -10.11 -0.83 8.34
CA CYS A 33 -10.96 0.16 7.69
C CYS A 33 -12.40 0.03 8.21
N THR A 34 -13.10 1.16 8.34
CA THR A 34 -14.55 1.15 8.54
C THR A 34 -15.25 0.48 7.35
N ARG A 35 -16.48 0.00 7.58
CA ARG A 35 -17.30 -0.60 6.54
C ARG A 35 -17.41 0.39 5.36
N ASP A 36 -17.34 -0.15 4.14
CA ASP A 36 -17.46 0.58 2.86
C ASP A 36 -16.38 1.64 2.60
N HIS A 37 -15.31 1.69 3.42
CA HIS A 37 -14.18 2.57 3.15
C HIS A 37 -13.55 2.23 1.80
N LEU A 38 -13.39 3.24 0.92
CA LEU A 38 -12.93 3.07 -0.47
C LEU A 38 -11.62 2.28 -0.59
N THR A 39 -10.71 2.45 0.37
CA THR A 39 -9.43 1.73 0.38
C THR A 39 -9.58 0.20 0.45
N ILE A 40 -10.68 -0.33 0.98
CA ILE A 40 -10.96 -1.77 0.92
C ILE A 40 -11.06 -2.21 -0.55
N THR A 41 -11.89 -1.53 -1.34
CA THR A 41 -12.07 -1.80 -2.78
C THR A 41 -10.76 -1.64 -3.54
N GLN A 42 -9.98 -0.59 -3.25
CA GLN A 42 -8.68 -0.37 -3.88
C GLN A 42 -7.68 -1.50 -3.56
N MET A 43 -7.54 -1.89 -2.29
CA MET A 43 -6.60 -2.95 -1.89
C MET A 43 -6.98 -4.31 -2.48
N LEU A 44 -8.26 -4.68 -2.41
CA LEU A 44 -8.74 -5.95 -2.97
C LEU A 44 -8.66 -5.96 -4.49
N GLY A 45 -9.05 -4.86 -5.12
CA GLY A 45 -9.02 -4.72 -6.57
C GLY A 45 -7.61 -4.76 -7.16
N PHE A 46 -6.65 -4.07 -6.55
CA PHE A 46 -5.25 -4.16 -6.96
C PHE A 46 -4.71 -5.60 -6.80
N ARG A 47 -5.01 -6.26 -5.68
CA ARG A 47 -4.63 -7.67 -5.46
C ARG A 47 -5.20 -8.58 -6.56
N ASP A 48 -6.48 -8.41 -6.88
CA ASP A 48 -7.17 -9.29 -7.83
C ASP A 48 -6.71 -9.02 -9.27
N LEU A 49 -6.41 -7.77 -9.63
CA LEU A 49 -5.74 -7.42 -10.87
C LEU A 49 -4.39 -8.14 -11.01
N LEU A 50 -3.52 -8.05 -10.00
CA LEU A 50 -2.20 -8.70 -10.04
C LEU A 50 -2.29 -10.23 -10.14
N ARG A 51 -3.36 -10.85 -9.62
CA ARG A 51 -3.60 -12.30 -9.77
C ARG A 51 -4.04 -12.64 -11.18
N ARG A 52 -4.96 -11.86 -11.75
CA ARG A 52 -5.55 -12.07 -13.07
C ARG A 52 -4.59 -11.77 -14.21
N GLU A 53 -3.75 -10.74 -14.09
CA GLU A 53 -2.92 -10.21 -15.18
C GLU A 53 -1.42 -10.38 -14.89
N PRO A 54 -0.78 -11.47 -15.42
CA PRO A 54 0.63 -11.74 -15.20
C PRO A 54 1.56 -10.62 -15.66
N SER A 55 1.24 -9.92 -16.76
CA SER A 55 2.05 -8.81 -17.27
C SER A 55 2.15 -7.65 -16.27
N VAL A 56 1.01 -7.22 -15.71
CA VAL A 56 0.96 -6.15 -14.68
C VAL A 56 1.72 -6.59 -13.42
N ARG A 57 1.60 -7.86 -13.04
CA ARG A 57 2.35 -8.42 -11.90
C ARG A 57 3.86 -8.38 -12.10
N LEU A 58 4.34 -8.79 -13.26
CA LEU A 58 5.78 -8.76 -13.59
C LEU A 58 6.31 -7.32 -13.64
N GLN A 59 5.54 -6.38 -14.20
CA GLN A 59 5.90 -4.96 -14.19
C GLN A 59 5.99 -4.42 -12.76
N TYR A 60 5.04 -4.77 -11.89
CA TYR A 60 5.05 -4.34 -10.50
C TYR A 60 6.23 -4.92 -9.71
N GLU A 61 6.59 -6.18 -9.96
CA GLU A 61 7.77 -6.83 -9.39
C GLU A 61 9.06 -6.11 -9.82
N ALA A 62 9.25 -5.91 -11.12
CA ALA A 62 10.42 -5.23 -11.66
C ALA A 62 10.56 -3.81 -11.10
N LEU A 63 9.45 -3.08 -11.00
CA LEU A 63 9.43 -1.75 -10.39
C LEU A 63 9.90 -1.79 -8.93
N LYS A 64 9.41 -2.73 -8.11
CA LYS A 64 9.81 -2.80 -6.70
C LYS A 64 11.31 -3.07 -6.55
N LEU A 65 11.86 -3.99 -7.35
CA LEU A 65 13.29 -4.31 -7.33
C LEU A 65 14.12 -3.10 -7.78
N GLN A 66 13.71 -2.43 -8.85
CA GLN A 66 14.37 -1.22 -9.34
C GLN A 66 14.36 -0.13 -8.26
N LEU A 67 13.21 0.15 -7.66
CA LEU A 67 13.08 1.14 -6.60
C LEU A 67 13.91 0.78 -5.37
N GLU A 68 13.95 -0.48 -4.94
CA GLU A 68 14.82 -0.91 -3.83
C GLU A 68 16.30 -0.69 -4.15
N SER A 69 16.73 -1.03 -5.38
CA SER A 69 18.13 -0.88 -5.79
C SER A 69 18.60 0.57 -5.89
N SER A 70 17.70 1.50 -6.25
CA SER A 70 18.04 2.91 -6.45
C SER A 70 17.65 3.83 -5.28
N ASN A 71 17.08 3.28 -4.20
CA ASN A 71 16.54 4.08 -3.11
C ASN A 71 17.65 4.70 -2.25
N THR A 72 17.61 6.01 -2.04
CA THR A 72 18.58 6.73 -1.21
C THR A 72 17.92 7.51 -0.07
N GLY A 73 16.65 7.86 -0.22
CA GLY A 73 15.80 8.60 0.72
C GLY A 73 14.90 7.73 1.58
N GLY A 74 15.10 6.41 1.56
CA GLY A 74 14.42 5.47 2.44
C GLY A 74 12.94 5.25 2.10
N MET A 75 12.12 5.00 3.11
CA MET A 75 10.74 4.52 2.90
C MET A 75 9.83 5.56 2.22
N ALA A 76 10.04 6.85 2.47
CA ALA A 76 9.23 7.92 1.89
C ALA A 76 9.40 7.97 0.36
N GLU A 77 10.65 8.05 -0.10
CA GLU A 77 10.99 8.03 -1.53
C GLU A 77 10.42 6.79 -2.22
N TYR A 78 10.64 5.60 -1.63
CA TYR A 78 10.14 4.35 -2.18
C TYR A 78 8.62 4.34 -2.37
N LEU A 79 7.87 4.86 -1.39
CA LEU A 79 6.42 4.91 -1.46
C LEU A 79 5.93 5.94 -2.47
N GLU A 80 6.58 7.10 -2.55
CA GLU A 80 6.27 8.15 -3.51
C GLU A 80 6.44 7.64 -4.94
N LYS A 81 7.62 7.09 -5.28
CA LYS A 81 7.92 6.60 -6.64
C LYS A 81 7.09 5.38 -7.05
N LYS A 82 6.64 4.57 -6.09
CA LYS A 82 5.77 3.42 -6.37
C LYS A 82 4.30 3.81 -6.59
N SER A 83 3.85 4.91 -6.00
CA SER A 83 2.44 5.31 -6.00
C SER A 83 1.84 5.49 -7.41
N PRO A 84 2.53 6.14 -8.39
CA PRO A 84 2.01 6.30 -9.75
C PRO A 84 1.62 4.99 -10.43
N PHE A 85 2.43 3.93 -10.26
CA PHE A 85 2.12 2.63 -10.84
C PHE A 85 0.84 2.03 -10.27
N ILE A 86 0.68 2.07 -8.94
CA ILE A 86 -0.51 1.51 -8.27
C ILE A 86 -1.76 2.28 -8.71
N ILE A 87 -1.67 3.60 -8.83
CA ILE A 87 -2.75 4.46 -9.34
C ILE A 87 -3.12 4.07 -10.77
N ALA A 88 -2.15 3.98 -11.67
CA ALA A 88 -2.40 3.60 -13.07
C ALA A 88 -3.01 2.19 -13.17
N ALA A 89 -2.54 1.23 -12.38
CA ALA A 89 -3.05 -0.13 -12.36
C ALA A 89 -4.51 -0.19 -11.87
N LEU A 90 -4.86 0.57 -10.84
CA LEU A 90 -6.24 0.68 -10.36
C LEU A 90 -7.17 1.32 -11.39
N LEU A 91 -6.72 2.38 -12.08
CA LEU A 91 -7.47 3.00 -13.18
C LEU A 91 -7.69 2.03 -14.35
N HIS A 92 -6.65 1.28 -14.73
CA HIS A 92 -6.74 0.20 -15.73
C HIS A 92 -7.76 -0.88 -15.34
N ALA A 93 -7.86 -1.21 -14.06
CA ALA A 93 -8.86 -2.12 -13.53
C ALA A 93 -10.28 -1.51 -13.40
N GLY A 94 -10.48 -0.24 -13.80
CA GLY A 94 -11.75 0.47 -13.67
C GLY A 94 -12.10 0.84 -12.21
N ILE A 95 -11.11 0.94 -11.33
CA ILE A 95 -11.30 1.17 -9.90
C ILE A 95 -11.08 2.64 -9.55
N PHE A 96 -12.06 3.22 -8.86
CA PHE A 96 -12.03 4.63 -8.49
C PHE A 96 -10.94 4.95 -7.47
N ILE A 97 -10.27 6.09 -7.68
CA ILE A 97 -9.31 6.67 -6.76
C ILE A 97 -9.79 8.07 -6.40
N ARG A 98 -10.07 8.30 -5.11
CA ARG A 98 -10.16 9.69 -4.62
C ARG A 98 -8.74 10.23 -4.49
N GLU A 99 -8.49 11.43 -5.00
CA GLU A 99 -7.25 12.15 -4.72
C GLU A 99 -7.03 12.23 -3.21
N ARG A 100 -5.82 11.90 -2.76
CA ARG A 100 -5.36 12.34 -1.44
C ARG A 100 -5.14 13.86 -1.54
N PRO A 101 -5.64 14.68 -0.62
CA PRO A 101 -5.00 15.96 -0.37
C PRO A 101 -3.55 15.67 0.00
N MET A 102 -2.60 16.26 -0.72
CA MET A 102 -1.22 16.33 -0.25
C MET A 102 -1.17 17.11 1.06
N GLY A 103 -0.56 16.53 2.10
CA GLY A 103 -0.07 17.27 3.26
C GLY A 103 -0.95 17.20 4.53
N ARG A 104 -0.34 16.79 5.63
CA ARG A 104 0.49 17.70 6.43
C ARG A 104 1.84 17.05 6.72
#